data_AF-A0A7V5PG19-F1
#
_entry.id   AF-A0A7V5PG19-F1
#
_cell.length_a   1.000
_cell.length_b   1.000
_cell.length_c   1.000
_cell.angle_alpha   90.00
_cell.angle_beta   90.00
_cell.angle_gamma   90.00
#
_symmetry.space_group_name_H-M   'P 1'
#
loop_
_entity.id
_entity.type
_entity.pdbx_description
1 polymer ?
#
loop_
_entity_poly.entity_id
_entity_poly.type
_entity_poly.pdbx_seq_one_letter_code
_entity_poly.pdbx_strand_id
1 'polypeptide(L)'
;MSLVPEKEVLMQSRFLSPMLLGLLLLVPGLTMAEYIPCPLQEIESDVTTAKPPGWWSTPKVGRLQGTDIVQMGDQPVLLCYYGVGSITRDAPPGTECVALERGFRCQARAMESYGGIVGTAVE
;
A
#
# COMPACT_ATOMS: atom_id res chain seq x y z
N MET A 1 36.83 17.52 -9.32
CA MET A 1 37.91 16.66 -8.79
C MET A 1 38.31 17.15 -7.41
N SER A 2 38.78 16.22 -6.56
CA SER A 2 39.47 16.43 -5.26
C SER A 2 38.63 16.41 -3.98
N LEU A 3 38.32 15.18 -3.56
CA LEU A 3 38.80 14.53 -2.32
C LEU A 3 38.90 15.40 -1.06
N VAL A 4 37.95 15.20 -0.14
CA VAL A 4 38.07 15.60 1.27
C VAL A 4 38.77 14.46 2.04
N PRO A 5 39.89 14.72 2.75
CA PRO A 5 40.70 13.67 3.36
C PRO A 5 40.15 13.13 4.69
N GLU A 6 40.14 11.80 4.78
CA GLU A 6 40.20 11.00 6.02
C GLU A 6 41.44 11.39 6.85
N LYS A 7 41.23 11.93 8.05
CA LYS A 7 42.09 11.76 9.25
C LYS A 7 41.55 12.57 10.41
N GLU A 8 42.03 12.25 11.61
CA GLU A 8 41.61 12.73 12.94
C GLU A 8 40.53 11.84 13.61
N VAL A 9 40.84 10.54 13.63
CA VAL A 9 40.51 9.65 14.74
C VAL A 9 41.44 10.00 15.92
N LEU A 10 40.92 9.94 17.15
CA LEU A 10 41.63 9.89 18.44
C LEU A 10 41.99 11.21 19.15
N MET A 11 40.99 11.87 19.73
CA MET A 11 41.14 12.50 21.04
C MET A 11 39.72 12.79 21.58
N GLN A 12 39.52 12.83 22.90
CA GLN A 12 38.26 13.13 23.63
C GLN A 12 37.57 11.93 24.28
N SER A 13 38.23 10.77 24.35
CA SER A 13 38.01 9.79 25.41
C SER A 13 38.63 10.31 26.70
N ARG A 14 37.92 11.14 27.51
CA ARG A 14 38.14 11.40 28.96
C ARG A 14 37.01 12.20 29.63
N PHE A 15 35.74 11.87 29.44
CA PHE A 15 34.70 12.29 30.39
C PHE A 15 33.68 11.17 30.58
N LEU A 16 34.01 10.26 31.50
CA LEU A 16 33.03 9.41 32.16
C LEU A 16 32.04 10.33 32.88
N SER A 17 30.81 10.39 32.38
CA SER A 17 29.64 10.87 33.11
C SER A 17 28.67 9.68 33.24
N PRO A 18 28.44 9.12 34.44
CA PRO A 18 27.59 7.94 34.63
C PRO A 18 26.12 8.32 34.89
N MET A 19 25.58 9.30 34.17
CA MET A 19 24.15 9.67 34.24
C MET A 19 23.64 10.10 32.86
N LEU A 20 23.36 9.13 32.00
CA LEU A 20 22.39 9.24 30.89
C LEU A 20 22.21 7.85 30.24
N LEU A 21 22.00 6.82 31.07
CA LEU A 21 21.42 5.56 30.61
C LEU A 21 19.90 5.79 30.51
N GLY A 22 19.35 5.92 29.32
CA GLY A 22 17.89 5.85 29.17
C GLY A 22 17.22 6.83 28.20
N LEU A 23 17.87 7.26 27.13
CA LEU A 23 17.11 7.66 25.94
C LEU A 23 17.00 6.44 25.02
N LEU A 24 16.11 5.52 25.41
CA LEU A 24 15.58 4.49 24.52
C LEU A 24 15.00 5.22 23.31
N LEU A 25 15.71 5.12 22.18
CA LEU A 25 15.25 5.58 20.88
C LEU A 25 13.93 4.88 20.56
N LEU A 26 12.82 5.54 20.89
CA LEU A 26 11.51 5.20 20.38
C LEU A 26 11.54 5.54 18.89
N VAL A 27 12.00 4.60 18.06
CA VAL A 27 11.89 4.72 16.61
C VAL A 27 10.45 4.35 16.28
N PRO A 28 9.54 5.31 15.98
CA PRO A 28 8.24 4.95 15.45
C PRO A 28 8.48 4.13 14.18
N GLY A 29 8.01 2.89 14.18
CA GLY A 29 8.09 2.02 13.01
C GLY A 29 7.42 2.72 11.83
N LEU A 30 8.19 3.01 10.79
CA LEU A 30 7.66 3.50 9.52
C LEU A 30 6.79 2.38 8.95
N THR A 31 5.47 2.53 9.07
CA THR A 31 4.54 1.70 8.30
C THR A 31 4.70 2.11 6.84
N MET A 32 5.41 1.33 6.03
CA MET A 32 5.46 1.58 4.60
C MET A 32 4.07 1.32 4.00
N ALA A 33 3.39 2.40 3.62
CA ALA A 33 2.23 2.29 2.76
C ALA A 33 2.71 1.86 1.36
N GLU A 34 2.20 0.73 0.88
CA GLU A 34 2.49 0.17 -0.43
C GLU A 34 1.54 0.79 -1.47
N TYR A 35 2.08 1.19 -2.61
CA TYR A 35 1.27 1.66 -3.75
C TYR A 35 1.12 0.55 -4.79
N ILE A 36 -0.12 0.21 -5.12
CA ILE A 36 -0.46 -0.82 -6.11
C ILE A 36 -1.09 -0.12 -7.32
N PRO A 37 -0.36 0.03 -8.45
CA PRO A 37 -0.92 0.65 -9.65
C PRO A 37 -1.94 -0.25 -10.36
N CYS A 38 -2.88 0.36 -11.09
CA CYS A 38 -3.62 -0.36 -12.12
C CYS A 38 -2.65 -0.83 -13.21
N PRO A 39 -2.76 -2.09 -13.68
CA PRO A 39 -1.73 -2.69 -14.52
C PRO A 39 -1.69 -2.11 -15.94
N LEU A 40 -2.81 -1.57 -16.42
CA LEU A 40 -2.97 -1.10 -17.80
C LEU A 40 -3.66 0.27 -17.81
N GLN A 41 -3.42 1.04 -18.87
CA GLN A 41 -4.14 2.30 -19.14
C GLN A 41 -5.33 2.08 -20.09
N GLU A 42 -5.33 0.97 -20.82
CA GLU A 42 -6.34 0.60 -21.79
C GLU A 42 -6.42 -0.93 -21.87
N ILE A 43 -7.63 -1.45 -22.07
CA ILE A 43 -7.88 -2.88 -22.29
C ILE A 43 -8.71 -3.08 -23.55
N GLU A 44 -8.56 -4.25 -24.17
CA GLU A 44 -9.46 -4.75 -25.20
C GLU A 44 -10.33 -5.86 -24.61
N SER A 45 -11.63 -5.83 -24.90
CA SER A 45 -12.60 -6.84 -24.51
C SER A 45 -13.32 -7.39 -25.74
N ASP A 46 -13.39 -8.72 -25.85
CA ASP A 46 -14.13 -9.41 -26.91
C ASP A 46 -14.96 -10.57 -26.33
N VAL A 47 -15.99 -10.96 -27.08
CA VAL A 47 -16.86 -12.09 -26.75
C VAL A 47 -16.21 -13.37 -27.24
N THR A 48 -15.67 -14.15 -26.32
CA THR A 48 -15.01 -15.44 -26.61
C THR A 48 -15.98 -16.61 -26.74
N THR A 49 -17.23 -16.45 -26.29
CA THR A 49 -18.27 -17.48 -26.44
C THR A 49 -18.60 -17.70 -27.92
N ALA A 50 -18.80 -18.97 -28.28
CA ALA A 50 -19.19 -19.36 -29.63
C ALA A 50 -20.51 -18.68 -30.05
N LYS A 51 -20.54 -18.18 -31.29
CA LYS A 51 -21.67 -17.46 -31.86
C LYS A 51 -22.41 -18.33 -32.88
N PRO A 52 -23.75 -18.26 -32.96
CA PRO A 52 -24.49 -18.91 -34.03
C PRO A 52 -24.10 -18.37 -35.42
N PRO A 53 -24.33 -19.13 -36.50
CA PRO A 53 -24.03 -18.68 -37.86
C PRO A 53 -24.70 -17.34 -38.18
N GLY A 54 -23.97 -16.45 -38.86
CA GLY A 54 -24.45 -15.11 -39.25
C GLY A 54 -24.28 -14.02 -38.19
N TRP A 55 -23.82 -14.36 -36.98
CA TRP A 55 -23.52 -13.39 -35.92
C TRP A 55 -22.04 -13.09 -35.84
N TRP A 56 -21.69 -11.82 -35.63
CA TRP A 56 -20.32 -11.36 -35.44
C TRP A 56 -20.26 -10.39 -34.25
N SER A 57 -19.08 -10.25 -33.65
CA SER A 57 -18.79 -9.23 -32.63
C SER A 57 -17.59 -8.40 -33.06
N THR A 58 -17.53 -7.16 -32.59
CA THR A 58 -16.35 -6.29 -32.70
C THR A 58 -15.73 -6.19 -31.31
N PRO A 59 -14.41 -6.43 -31.16
CA PRO A 59 -13.70 -6.11 -29.94
C PRO A 59 -13.88 -4.64 -29.56
N LYS A 60 -13.94 -4.36 -28.27
CA LYS A 60 -14.10 -3.01 -27.73
C LYS A 60 -12.86 -2.63 -26.95
N VAL A 61 -12.38 -1.42 -27.20
CA VAL A 61 -11.24 -0.84 -26.49
C VAL A 61 -11.76 0.18 -25.48
N GLY A 62 -11.27 0.11 -24.24
CA GLY A 62 -11.67 1.00 -23.16
C GLY A 62 -10.49 1.44 -22.30
N ARG A 63 -10.46 2.73 -21.98
CA ARG A 63 -9.42 3.35 -21.15
C ARG A 63 -9.78 3.26 -19.68
N LEU A 64 -8.75 3.27 -18.82
CA LEU A 64 -8.91 3.34 -17.38
C LEU A 64 -9.74 4.59 -17.02
N GLN A 65 -10.86 4.37 -16.33
CA GLN A 65 -11.76 5.44 -15.90
C GLN A 65 -11.69 5.69 -14.40
N GLY A 66 -11.27 4.70 -13.62
CA GLY A 66 -11.10 4.85 -12.18
C GLY A 66 -10.82 3.53 -11.47
N THR A 67 -10.78 3.63 -10.15
CA THR A 67 -10.58 2.50 -9.25
C THR A 67 -11.66 2.45 -8.19
N ASP A 68 -11.89 1.26 -7.65
CA ASP A 68 -12.78 1.05 -6.52
C ASP A 68 -12.28 -0.12 -5.66
N ILE A 69 -12.74 -0.17 -4.41
CA ILE A 69 -12.51 -1.30 -3.51
C ILE A 69 -13.86 -1.91 -3.19
N VAL A 70 -14.03 -3.16 -3.62
CA VAL A 70 -15.29 -3.89 -3.44
C VAL A 70 -15.07 -5.11 -2.54
N GLN A 71 -16.09 -5.49 -1.80
CA GLN A 71 -16.06 -6.70 -0.99
C GLN A 71 -16.54 -7.89 -1.84
N MET A 72 -15.69 -8.91 -2.02
CA MET A 72 -16.07 -10.18 -2.66
C MET A 72 -15.84 -11.33 -1.67
N GLY A 73 -16.93 -11.88 -1.11
CA GLY A 73 -16.84 -12.82 0.00
C GLY A 73 -16.18 -12.15 1.22
N ASP A 74 -15.23 -12.84 1.85
CA ASP A 74 -14.53 -12.34 3.04
C ASP A 74 -13.30 -11.48 2.74
N GLN A 75 -12.98 -11.23 1.46
CA GLN A 75 -11.77 -10.48 1.08
C GLN A 75 -12.12 -9.19 0.32
N PRO A 76 -11.47 -8.06 0.67
CA PRO A 76 -11.56 -6.85 -0.14
C PRO A 76 -10.77 -7.05 -1.43
N VAL A 77 -11.36 -6.60 -2.54
CA VAL A 77 -10.83 -6.70 -3.89
C VAL A 77 -10.57 -5.31 -4.46
N LEU A 78 -9.38 -5.12 -4.99
CA LEU A 78 -8.94 -3.95 -5.71
C LEU A 78 -9.44 -4.04 -7.16
N LEU A 79 -10.22 -3.06 -7.61
CA LEU A 79 -10.88 -3.06 -8.92
C LEU A 79 -10.43 -1.87 -9.76
N CYS A 80 -9.86 -2.13 -10.94
CA CYS A 80 -9.59 -1.12 -11.96
C CYS A 80 -10.67 -1.20 -13.06
N TYR A 81 -11.39 -0.10 -13.30
CA TYR A 81 -12.52 -0.05 -14.24
C TYR A 81 -12.16 0.67 -15.54
N TYR A 82 -12.53 0.08 -16.69
CA TYR A 82 -12.16 0.56 -18.03
C TYR A 82 -13.35 0.86 -18.95
N GLY A 83 -14.59 0.85 -18.44
CA GLY A 83 -15.81 1.02 -19.26
C GLY A 83 -16.23 -0.23 -20.03
N VAL A 84 -15.27 -0.94 -20.62
CA VAL A 84 -15.47 -2.19 -21.39
C VAL A 84 -15.22 -3.45 -20.55
N GLY A 85 -14.80 -3.29 -19.30
CA GLY A 85 -14.48 -4.37 -18.38
C GLY A 85 -13.75 -3.88 -17.15
N SER A 86 -13.30 -4.82 -16.32
CA SER A 86 -12.53 -4.56 -15.11
C SER A 86 -11.40 -5.57 -14.94
N ILE A 87 -10.30 -5.12 -14.35
CA ILE A 87 -9.23 -6.00 -13.86
C ILE A 87 -9.25 -5.94 -12.33
N THR A 88 -9.27 -7.10 -11.70
CA THR A 88 -9.37 -7.23 -10.24
C THR A 88 -8.17 -7.97 -9.66
N ARG A 89 -7.85 -7.66 -8.41
CA ARG A 89 -6.87 -8.38 -7.60
C ARG A 89 -7.29 -8.33 -6.14
N ASP A 90 -7.03 -9.38 -5.39
CA ASP A 90 -7.20 -9.35 -3.93
C ASP A 90 -6.32 -8.27 -3.29
N ALA A 91 -6.87 -7.57 -2.29
CA ALA A 91 -6.06 -6.69 -1.47
C ALA A 91 -5.04 -7.52 -0.68
N PRO A 92 -3.82 -6.98 -0.41
CA PRO A 92 -2.84 -7.69 0.40
C PRO A 92 -3.41 -8.04 1.79
N PRO A 93 -3.17 -9.27 2.29
CA PRO A 93 -3.71 -9.70 3.57
C PRO A 93 -3.18 -8.80 4.71
N GLY A 94 -4.02 -8.55 5.71
CA GLY A 94 -3.66 -7.71 6.85
C GLY A 94 -3.50 -6.22 6.53
N THR A 95 -3.92 -5.77 5.34
CA THR A 95 -3.87 -4.36 4.96
C THR A 95 -5.25 -3.74 4.83
N GLU A 96 -5.30 -2.43 5.05
CA GLU A 96 -6.40 -1.56 4.67
C GLU A 96 -5.94 -0.73 3.47
N CYS A 97 -6.77 -0.70 2.43
CA CYS A 97 -6.46 -0.04 1.18
C CYS A 97 -7.42 1.12 0.93
N VAL A 98 -6.93 2.14 0.24
CA VAL A 98 -7.71 3.28 -0.25
C VAL A 98 -7.57 3.36 -1.77
N ALA A 99 -8.69 3.54 -2.46
CA ALA A 99 -8.74 3.75 -3.90
C ALA A 99 -8.17 5.12 -4.28
N LEU A 100 -7.34 5.16 -5.32
CA LEU A 100 -6.75 6.36 -5.93
C LEU A 100 -7.03 6.34 -7.44
N GLU A 101 -7.00 7.48 -8.10
CA GLU A 101 -7.36 7.63 -9.52
C GLU A 101 -6.78 6.53 -10.45
N ARG A 102 -5.53 6.10 -10.22
CA ARG A 102 -4.82 5.10 -11.04
C ARG A 102 -4.23 3.92 -10.28
N GLY A 103 -4.72 3.66 -9.07
CA GLY A 103 -4.22 2.57 -8.24
C GLY A 103 -4.77 2.59 -6.82
N PHE A 104 -4.02 2.00 -5.90
CA PHE A 104 -4.42 1.82 -4.51
C PHE A 104 -3.26 2.12 -3.58
N ARG A 105 -3.56 2.71 -2.43
CA ARG A 105 -2.60 2.81 -1.33
C ARG A 105 -3.02 1.86 -0.22
N CYS A 106 -2.18 0.90 0.09
CA CYS A 106 -2.44 -0.10 1.12
C CYS A 106 -1.47 0.06 2.28
N GLN A 107 -1.97 -0.01 3.51
CA GLN A 107 -1.16 0.06 4.71
C GLN A 107 -1.55 -1.07 5.66
N ALA A 108 -0.60 -1.52 6.49
CA ALA A 108 -0.91 -2.50 7.52
C ALA A 108 -2.09 -1.99 8.38
N ARG A 109 -3.08 -2.85 8.62
CA ARG A 109 -4.16 -2.51 9.56
C ARG A 109 -3.52 -2.28 10.91
N ALA A 110 -3.80 -1.15 11.53
CA ALA A 110 -3.48 -0.99 12.94
C ALA A 110 -4.27 -2.07 13.66
N MET A 111 -3.57 -3.06 14.23
CA MET A 111 -4.18 -3.87 15.28
C MET A 111 -4.40 -2.89 16.42
N GLU A 112 -5.62 -2.35 16.54
CA GLU A 112 -6.04 -1.70 17.76
C GLU A 112 -5.83 -2.72 18.88
N SER A 113 -4.81 -2.44 19.68
CA SER A 113 -4.44 -3.21 20.85
C SER A 113 -5.70 -3.44 21.68
N TYR A 114 -6.11 -4.70 21.80
CA TYR A 114 -7.06 -5.12 22.81
C TYR A 114 -6.38 -4.95 24.17
N GLY A 115 -6.44 -3.72 24.69
CA GLY A 115 -5.65 -3.25 25.83
C GLY A 115 -6.25 -1.99 26.44
N GLY A 116 -7.58 -1.91 26.51
CA GLY A 116 -8.28 -0.91 27.30
C GLY A 116 -8.09 -1.14 28.79
N ILE A 117 -6.99 -0.68 29.37
CA ILE A 117 -6.97 -0.32 30.79
C ILE A 117 -7.62 1.06 30.92
N VAL A 118 -8.93 1.09 31.17
CA VAL A 118 -9.59 2.28 31.74
C VAL A 118 -9.16 2.37 33.20
N GLY A 119 -7.96 2.90 33.42
CA GLY A 119 -7.52 3.37 34.73
C GLY A 119 -7.83 4.85 34.85
N THR A 120 -9.05 5.20 35.23
CA THR A 120 -9.33 6.55 35.76
C THR A 120 -9.02 6.52 37.25
N ALA A 121 -7.80 6.87 37.62
CA ALA A 121 -7.52 7.44 38.93
C ALA A 121 -8.02 8.89 38.89
N VAL A 122 -9.05 9.18 39.67
CA VAL A 122 -9.43 10.54 40.06
C VAL A 122 -9.15 10.66 41.55
N GLU A 123 -8.25 11.59 41.86
CA GLU A 123 -7.94 12.10 43.21
C GLU A 123 -9.18 12.67 43.90
#